data_AF-A0AAV0H097-F1
#
_entry.id   AF-A0AAV0H097-F1
#
_cell.length_a   1.000
_cell.length_b   1.000
_cell.length_c   1.000
_cell.angle_alpha   90.00
_cell.angle_beta   90.00
_cell.angle_gamma   90.00
#
_symmetry.space_group_name_H-M   'P 1'
#
loop_
_entity.id
_entity.type
_entity.pdbx_description
1 polymer ?
#
loop_
_entity_poly.entity_id
_entity_poly.type
_entity_poly.pdbx_seq_one_letter_code
_entity_poly.pdbx_strand_id
1 'polypeptide(L)'
;MVGYFRKFSKEMNKEKPPEPLDFFIWTVEDVGLWLEEINLGSYRQIFKENGVNGEYLEGMSMFTTEQILRFIRRCHMKWGDFITLCKELRRIKGSDPLPSFALFISLFLLLLLLLLLFFFFFFFFFFFFFFTSALDQCILGSLGL
;
A
#
# COMPACT_ATOMS: atom_id res chain seq x y z
N MET A 1 14.25 14.85 27.51
CA MET A 1 14.77 14.81 26.13
C MET A 1 13.68 14.71 25.07
N VAL A 2 12.56 14.00 25.33
CA VAL A 2 11.13 14.33 25.05
C VAL A 2 10.77 14.73 23.59
N GLY A 3 9.48 14.83 23.24
CA GLY A 3 9.04 15.92 22.35
C GLY A 3 9.55 17.34 22.72
N TYR A 4 10.50 17.49 23.65
CA TYR A 4 11.20 18.67 24.19
C TYR A 4 11.89 19.51 23.13
N PHE A 5 12.12 18.98 21.93
CA PHE A 5 12.62 19.78 20.80
C PHE A 5 11.59 19.91 19.66
N ARG A 6 10.44 19.24 19.67
CA ARG A 6 9.54 19.29 18.50
C ARG A 6 8.60 20.49 18.49
N LYS A 7 8.42 21.06 19.67
CA LYS A 7 8.08 22.47 19.88
C LYS A 7 9.35 23.29 20.18
N PHE A 8 10.52 23.02 19.58
CA PHE A 8 11.69 23.91 19.72
C PHE A 8 11.43 25.16 18.91
N SER A 9 10.50 25.98 19.41
CA SER A 9 9.88 27.04 18.62
C SER A 9 9.12 26.38 17.43
N LYS A 10 7.85 26.62 17.15
CA LYS A 10 7.50 27.92 16.58
C LYS A 10 8.72 28.45 15.82
N GLU A 11 9.28 27.75 14.82
CA GLU A 11 10.48 28.22 14.10
C GLU A 11 10.20 29.67 13.71
N MET A 12 10.74 30.54 14.55
CA MET A 12 10.60 31.95 14.45
C MET A 12 11.62 32.28 13.40
N ASN A 13 11.14 32.80 12.27
CA ASN A 13 11.88 33.18 11.08
C ASN A 13 12.15 32.06 10.08
N LYS A 14 11.33 32.06 9.01
CA LYS A 14 11.78 32.01 7.61
C LYS A 14 12.66 30.80 7.20
N GLU A 15 12.10 30.02 6.26
CA GLU A 15 12.80 29.48 5.07
C GLU A 15 13.40 28.04 5.05
N LYS A 16 13.12 27.10 5.96
CA LYS A 16 13.44 25.68 5.69
C LYS A 16 12.38 24.67 6.14
N PRO A 17 12.02 23.66 5.31
CA PRO A 17 11.18 22.56 5.74
C PRO A 17 11.96 21.63 6.68
N PRO A 18 11.42 21.27 7.87
CA PRO A 18 12.09 20.35 8.78
C PRO A 18 12.24 18.96 8.13
N GLU A 19 13.40 18.34 8.30
CA GLU A 19 13.66 16.96 7.89
C GLU A 19 12.59 16.00 8.43
N PRO A 20 12.21 14.94 7.69
CA PRO A 20 11.11 14.06 8.04
C PRO A 20 11.38 13.42 9.41
N LEU A 21 10.60 13.88 10.39
CA LEU A 21 10.68 13.45 11.77
C LEU A 21 10.57 11.93 11.87
N ASP A 22 11.60 11.31 12.41
CA ASP A 22 11.67 9.87 12.62
C ASP A 22 10.56 9.45 13.60
N PHE A 23 9.53 8.76 13.08
CA PHE A 23 8.39 8.29 13.87
C PHE A 23 8.83 7.36 14.98
N PHE A 24 9.95 6.66 14.81
CA PHE A 24 10.51 5.72 15.77
C PHE A 24 10.59 6.27 17.20
N ILE A 25 10.82 7.58 17.37
CA ILE A 25 11.03 8.22 18.68
C ILE A 25 9.70 8.57 19.39
N TRP A 26 8.55 8.47 18.71
CA TRP A 26 7.27 8.91 19.29
C TRP A 26 6.86 8.00 20.45
N THR A 27 6.57 8.60 21.60
CA THR A 27 6.00 7.87 22.72
C THR A 27 4.50 7.63 22.48
N VAL A 28 3.91 6.78 23.32
CA VAL A 28 2.47 6.49 23.30
C VAL A 28 1.65 7.77 23.49
N GLU A 29 2.14 8.71 24.29
CA GLU A 29 1.53 10.03 24.51
C GLU A 29 1.58 10.91 23.25
N ASP A 30 2.71 10.93 22.54
CA ASP A 30 2.88 11.69 21.29
C ASP A 30 1.94 11.16 20.19
N VAL A 31 1.82 9.82 20.09
CA VAL A 31 0.85 9.17 19.20
C VAL A 31 -0.57 9.60 19.56
N GLY A 32 -0.91 9.62 20.84
CA GLY A 32 -2.22 10.06 21.33
C GLY A 32 -2.57 11.50 20.94
N LEU A 33 -1.61 12.42 21.05
CA LEU A 33 -1.80 13.82 20.65
C LEU A 33 -1.96 13.96 19.13
N TRP A 34 -1.15 13.23 18.36
CA TRP A 34 -1.28 13.20 16.91
C TRP A 34 -2.63 12.66 16.44
N LEU A 35 -3.18 11.63 17.11
CA LEU A 35 -4.53 11.15 16.83
C LEU A 35 -5.59 12.24 17.02
N GLU A 36 -5.46 13.10 18.03
CA GLU A 36 -6.36 14.25 18.22
C GLU A 36 -6.26 15.24 17.04
N GLU A 37 -5.05 15.51 16.52
CA GLU A 37 -4.84 16.41 15.37
C GLU A 37 -5.49 15.89 14.07
N ILE A 38 -5.50 14.57 13.85
CA ILE A 38 -6.08 13.95 12.66
C ILE A 38 -7.56 13.53 12.82
N ASN A 39 -8.24 14.05 13.85
CA ASN A 39 -9.64 13.72 14.20
C ASN A 39 -9.89 12.24 14.56
N LEU A 40 -8.86 11.52 15.00
CA LEU A 40 -8.95 10.16 15.54
C LEU A 40 -8.76 10.12 17.07
N GLY A 41 -8.92 11.26 17.75
CA GLY A 41 -8.67 11.40 19.19
C GLY A 41 -9.50 10.48 20.09
N SER A 42 -10.67 10.01 19.62
CA SER A 42 -11.47 9.00 20.33
C SER A 42 -10.72 7.67 20.54
N TYR A 43 -9.74 7.36 19.69
CA TYR A 43 -8.92 6.15 19.78
C TYR A 43 -7.69 6.30 20.67
N ARG A 44 -7.41 7.51 21.18
CA ARG A 44 -6.22 7.81 22.00
C ARG A 44 -6.06 6.85 23.18
N GLN A 45 -7.13 6.63 23.94
CA GLN A 45 -7.11 5.76 25.11
C GLN A 45 -6.85 4.30 24.71
N ILE A 46 -7.48 3.84 23.63
CA ILE A 46 -7.33 2.48 23.10
C ILE A 46 -5.91 2.25 22.59
N PHE A 47 -5.32 3.21 21.88
CA PHE A 47 -3.93 3.13 21.41
C PHE A 47 -2.96 3.11 22.59
N LYS A 48 -3.27 3.87 23.65
CA LYS A 48 -2.50 3.87 24.88
C LYS A 48 -2.52 2.53 25.60
N GLU A 49 -3.69 1.94 25.76
CA GLU A 49 -3.86 0.62 26.39
C GLU A 49 -3.20 -0.50 25.59
N ASN A 50 -3.16 -0.37 24.26
CA ASN A 50 -2.49 -1.31 23.37
C ASN A 50 -0.99 -1.05 23.22
N GLY A 51 -0.43 -0.04 23.90
CA GLY A 51 1.00 0.30 23.84
C GLY A 51 1.47 0.72 22.45
N VAL A 52 0.59 1.33 21.64
CA VAL A 52 0.93 1.76 20.27
C VAL A 52 1.84 2.99 20.35
N ASN A 53 3.13 2.78 20.13
CA ASN A 53 4.16 3.81 20.05
C ASN A 53 4.53 4.10 18.58
N GLY A 54 5.49 5.00 18.38
CA GLY A 54 6.02 5.36 17.06
C GLY A 54 6.59 4.20 16.26
N GLU A 55 7.34 3.32 16.89
CA GLU A 55 7.89 2.09 16.28
C GLU A 55 6.77 1.17 15.76
N TYR A 56 5.68 1.02 16.54
CA TYR A 56 4.52 0.23 16.11
C TYR A 56 3.81 0.87 14.92
N LEU A 57 3.64 2.20 14.92
CA LEU A 57 3.08 2.94 13.78
C LEU A 57 3.93 2.83 12.51
N GLU A 58 5.26 2.84 12.65
CA GLU A 58 6.18 2.66 11.53
C GLU A 58 6.04 1.26 10.92
N GLY A 59 6.04 0.23 11.76
CA GLY A 59 5.82 -1.16 11.35
C GLY A 59 4.45 -1.39 10.71
N MET A 60 3.46 -0.54 11.03
CA MET A 60 2.10 -0.61 10.48
C MET A 60 2.06 -0.52 8.95
N SER A 61 3.03 0.17 8.34
CA SER A 61 3.16 0.28 6.88
C SER A 61 3.52 -1.06 6.18
N MET A 62 4.08 -2.01 6.93
CA MET A 62 4.49 -3.33 6.44
C MET A 62 3.54 -4.44 6.90
N PHE A 63 2.41 -4.10 7.55
CA PHE A 63 1.48 -5.10 8.04
C PHE A 63 0.88 -5.93 6.89
N THR A 64 0.90 -7.24 7.09
CA THR A 64 0.10 -8.19 6.31
C THR A 64 -1.40 -7.98 6.59
N THR A 65 -2.25 -8.46 5.69
CA THR A 65 -3.72 -8.38 5.86
C THR A 65 -4.18 -8.95 7.21
N GLU A 66 -3.57 -10.05 7.67
CA GLU A 66 -3.86 -10.64 8.98
C GLU A 66 -3.52 -9.71 10.15
N GLN A 67 -2.37 -9.04 10.09
CA GLN A 67 -1.96 -8.09 11.13
C GLN A 67 -2.86 -6.87 11.16
N ILE A 68 -3.29 -6.38 9.98
CA ILE A 68 -4.29 -5.32 9.85
C ILE A 68 -5.60 -5.74 10.52
N LEU A 69 -6.14 -6.92 10.19
CA LEU A 69 -7.41 -7.40 10.74
C LEU A 69 -7.34 -7.67 12.25
N ARG A 70 -6.19 -8.12 12.76
CA ARG A 70 -5.98 -8.27 14.22
C ARG A 70 -5.93 -6.92 14.92
N PHE A 71 -5.26 -5.94 14.33
CA PHE A 71 -5.17 -4.58 14.88
C PHE A 71 -6.53 -3.89 14.92
N ILE A 72 -7.27 -3.91 13.81
CA ILE A 72 -8.61 -3.32 13.71
C ILE A 72 -9.56 -3.90 14.76
N ARG A 73 -9.52 -5.23 14.96
CA ARG A 73 -10.31 -5.90 16.00
C ARG A 73 -9.88 -5.52 17.41
N ARG A 74 -8.57 -5.47 17.68
CA ARG A 74 -8.03 -5.13 19.01
C ARG A 74 -8.29 -3.67 19.39
N CYS A 75 -8.19 -2.76 18.42
CA CYS A 75 -8.40 -1.34 18.64
C CYS A 75 -9.86 -0.91 18.46
N HIS A 76 -10.77 -1.85 18.16
CA HIS A 76 -12.17 -1.57 17.81
C HIS A 76 -12.32 -0.44 16.77
N MET A 77 -11.36 -0.34 15.85
CA MET A 77 -11.28 0.79 14.92
C MET A 77 -12.13 0.53 13.69
N LYS A 78 -12.85 1.55 13.21
CA LYS A 78 -13.58 1.43 11.95
C LYS A 78 -12.60 1.33 10.78
N TRP A 79 -12.97 0.58 9.75
CA TRP A 79 -12.14 0.47 8.53
C TRP A 79 -11.82 1.84 7.91
N GLY A 80 -12.81 2.73 7.82
CA GLY A 80 -12.60 4.09 7.30
C GLY A 80 -11.57 4.90 8.10
N ASP A 81 -11.60 4.79 9.43
CA ASP A 81 -10.65 5.47 10.33
C ASP A 81 -9.24 4.88 10.20
N PHE A 82 -9.12 3.56 10.00
CA PHE A 82 -7.85 2.89 9.69
C PHE A 82 -7.25 3.38 8.36
N ILE A 83 -8.08 3.60 7.33
CA ILE A 83 -7.62 4.16 6.05
C ILE A 83 -7.10 5.58 6.25
N THR A 84 -7.79 6.42 7.04
CA THR A 84 -7.34 7.76 7.41
C THR A 84 -6.00 7.72 8.14
N LEU A 85 -5.85 6.84 9.14
CA LEU A 85 -4.61 6.63 9.87
C LEU A 85 -3.45 6.30 8.91
N CYS A 86 -3.64 5.32 8.03
CA CYS A 86 -2.62 4.91 7.05
C CYS A 86 -2.26 6.03 6.07
N LYS A 87 -3.24 6.87 5.68
CA LYS A 87 -3.03 8.00 4.80
C LYS A 87 -2.16 9.07 5.46
N GLU A 88 -2.43 9.40 6.71
CA GLU A 88 -1.65 10.39 7.46
C GLU A 88 -0.26 9.87 7.81
N LEU A 89 -0.10 8.58 8.11
CA LEU A 89 1.22 7.95 8.26
C LEU A 89 2.08 8.10 6.98
N ARG A 90 1.48 7.88 5.80
CA ARG A 90 2.16 8.11 4.52
C ARG A 90 2.50 9.59 4.27
N ARG A 91 1.65 10.52 4.72
CA ARG A 91 1.88 11.97 4.59
C ARG A 91 3.11 12.40 5.39
N ILE A 92 3.25 11.91 6.61
CA ILE A 92 4.31 12.35 7.52
C ILE A 92 5.62 11.61 7.26
N LYS A 93 5.58 10.34 6.81
CA LYS A 93 6.78 9.61 6.39
C LYS A 93 7.58 10.34 5.30
N GLY A 94 6.98 11.35 4.65
CA GLY A 94 7.59 12.07 3.56
C GLY A 94 7.63 11.15 2.37
N SER A 95 6.94 11.53 1.32
CA SER A 95 7.17 10.92 0.02
C SER A 95 8.59 11.25 -0.42
N ASP A 96 9.58 10.45 -0.01
CA ASP A 96 10.37 9.82 -1.05
C ASP A 96 9.37 8.99 -1.86
N PRO A 97 9.20 9.26 -3.17
CA PRO A 97 8.45 8.34 -4.01
C PRO A 97 9.26 7.05 -4.03
N LEU A 98 9.03 6.16 -3.06
CA LEU A 98 9.66 4.85 -3.06
C LEU A 98 9.23 4.18 -4.37
N PRO A 99 10.15 3.95 -5.31
CA PRO A 99 9.84 3.31 -6.58
C PRO A 99 9.31 1.90 -6.33
N SER A 100 9.53 1.29 -5.17
CA SER A 100 9.21 -0.12 -4.91
C SER A 100 7.73 -0.50 -5.00
N PHE A 101 6.77 0.29 -4.47
CA PHE A 101 5.35 -0.09 -4.54
C PHE A 101 4.72 0.21 -5.91
N ALA A 102 5.08 1.34 -6.53
CA ALA A 102 4.65 1.66 -7.88
C ALA A 102 5.30 0.73 -8.91
N LEU A 103 6.58 0.35 -8.73
CA LEU A 103 7.23 -0.70 -9.52
C LEU A 103 6.62 -2.06 -9.25
N PHE A 104 6.23 -2.39 -8.02
CA PHE A 104 5.57 -3.66 -7.73
C PHE A 104 4.20 -3.75 -8.40
N ILE A 105 3.39 -2.69 -8.33
CA ILE A 105 2.11 -2.60 -9.04
C ILE A 105 2.33 -2.60 -10.55
N SER A 106 3.32 -1.85 -11.05
CA SER A 106 3.67 -1.78 -12.48
C SER A 106 4.16 -3.13 -13.00
N LEU A 107 5.01 -3.84 -12.26
CA LEU A 107 5.52 -5.18 -12.56
C LEU A 107 4.39 -6.21 -12.53
N PHE A 108 3.49 -6.12 -11.54
CA PHE A 108 2.32 -6.98 -11.44
C PHE A 108 1.36 -6.77 -12.63
N LEU A 109 1.10 -5.52 -13.02
CA LEU A 109 0.28 -5.20 -14.20
C LEU A 109 0.96 -5.62 -15.51
N LEU A 110 2.28 -5.45 -15.63
CA LEU A 110 3.06 -5.91 -16.78
C LEU A 110 3.03 -7.44 -16.90
N LEU A 111 3.19 -8.15 -15.78
CA LEU A 111 3.10 -9.60 -15.73
C LEU A 111 1.69 -10.09 -16.12
N LEU A 112 0.65 -9.43 -15.63
CA LEU A 112 -0.73 -9.71 -16.00
C LEU A 112 -0.96 -9.48 -17.50
N LEU A 113 -0.45 -8.39 -18.06
CA LEU A 113 -0.53 -8.08 -19.50
C LEU A 113 0.21 -9.14 -20.34
N LEU A 114 1.41 -9.56 -19.92
CA LEU A 114 2.17 -10.61 -20.59
C LEU A 114 1.45 -11.95 -20.54
N LEU A 115 0.82 -12.30 -19.42
CA LEU A 115 0.00 -13.51 -19.31
C LEU A 115 -1.23 -13.45 -20.23
N LEU A 116 -1.89 -12.29 -20.31
CA LEU A 116 -3.02 -12.09 -21.24
C LEU A 116 -2.58 -12.17 -22.70
N LEU A 117 -1.43 -11.59 -23.06
CA LEU A 117 -0.86 -11.68 -24.41
C LEU A 117 -0.41 -13.10 -24.75
N PHE A 118 0.19 -13.81 -23.81
CA PHE A 118 0.54 -15.21 -23.97
C PHE A 118 -0.71 -16.06 -24.20
N PHE A 119 -1.76 -15.86 -23.40
CA PHE A 119 -3.03 -16.57 -23.57
C PHE A 119 -3.69 -16.23 -24.91
N PHE A 120 -3.68 -14.96 -25.31
CA PHE A 120 -4.19 -14.52 -26.60
C PHE A 120 -3.41 -15.13 -27.78
N PHE A 121 -2.09 -15.14 -27.71
CA PHE A 121 -1.24 -15.74 -28.74
C PHE A 121 -1.42 -17.25 -28.80
N PHE A 122 -1.48 -17.93 -27.65
CA PHE A 122 -1.76 -19.36 -27.58
C PHE A 122 -3.14 -19.69 -28.17
N PHE A 123 -4.16 -18.91 -27.84
CA PHE A 123 -5.50 -19.07 -28.38
C PHE A 123 -5.53 -18.80 -29.90
N PHE A 124 -4.88 -17.74 -30.38
CA PHE A 124 -4.79 -17.41 -31.80
C PHE A 124 -4.00 -18.47 -32.58
N PHE A 125 -2.89 -18.97 -32.04
CA PHE A 125 -2.10 -20.03 -32.66
C PHE A 125 -2.87 -21.35 -32.71
N PHE A 126 -3.56 -21.72 -31.62
CA PHE A 126 -4.39 -22.91 -31.59
C PHE A 126 -5.57 -22.80 -32.56
N PHE A 127 -6.23 -21.64 -32.59
CA PHE A 127 -7.32 -21.36 -33.53
C PHE A 127 -6.83 -21.37 -34.97
N PHE A 128 -5.72 -20.70 -35.29
CA PHE A 128 -5.14 -20.67 -36.63
C PHE A 128 -4.70 -22.06 -37.07
N PHE A 129 -3.95 -22.80 -36.25
CA PHE A 129 -3.48 -24.15 -36.57
C PHE A 129 -4.66 -25.12 -36.81
N PHE A 130 -5.69 -25.05 -35.96
CA PHE A 130 -6.88 -25.87 -36.14
C PHE A 130 -7.67 -25.46 -37.39
N PHE A 131 -7.75 -24.16 -37.70
CA PHE A 131 -8.45 -23.65 -38.87
C PHE A 131 -7.72 -23.97 -40.17
N THR A 132 -6.39 -23.81 -40.24
CA THR A 132 -5.60 -24.25 -41.41
C THR A 132 -5.65 -25.76 -41.59
N SER A 133 -5.57 -26.54 -40.51
CA SER A 133 -5.69 -28.00 -40.60
C SER A 133 -7.07 -28.45 -41.11
N ALA A 134 -8.14 -27.77 -40.68
CA ALA A 134 -9.49 -28.04 -41.15
C ALA A 134 -9.69 -27.62 -42.63
N LEU A 135 -9.10 -26.51 -43.05
CA LEU A 135 -9.11 -26.08 -44.46
C LEU A 135 -8.32 -27.03 -45.35
N ASP A 136 -7.16 -27.49 -44.91
CA ASP A 136 -6.36 -28.46 -45.67
C ASP A 136 -7.12 -29.78 -45.85
N GLN A 137 -7.83 -30.25 -44.83
CA GLN A 137 -8.70 -31.44 -44.94
C GLN A 137 -9.91 -31.21 -45.87
N CYS A 138 -10.54 -30.04 -45.82
CA CYS A 138 -11.63 -29.70 -46.74
C CYS A 138 -11.17 -29.56 -48.21
N ILE A 139 -10.01 -28.97 -48.45
CA ILE A 139 -9.45 -28.81 -49.80
C ILE A 139 -9.04 -30.17 -50.39
N LEU A 140 -8.38 -31.03 -49.61
CA LEU A 140 -8.04 -32.40 -50.03
C LEU A 140 -9.29 -33.24 -50.32
N GLY A 141 -10.33 -33.15 -49.47
CA GLY A 141 -11.61 -33.82 -49.72
C GLY A 141 -12.36 -33.32 -50.96
N SER A 142 -12.12 -32.07 -51.38
CA SER A 142 -12.73 -31.47 -52.58
C SER A 142 -11.95 -31.77 -53.87
N LEU A 143 -10.65 -32.09 -53.77
CA LEU A 143 -9.78 -32.43 -54.90
C LEU A 143 -9.75 -33.92 -55.25
N GLY A 144 -10.44 -34.77 -54.49
CA GLY A 144 -10.73 -36.17 -54.87
C GLY A 144 -9.49 -37.04 -55.06
N LEU A 145 -8.50 -36.91 -54.16
CA LEU A 145 -7.44 -37.91 -53.96
C LEU A 145 -7.82 -38.89 -52.85
#